data_AF-E5VMU6-F1
#
_entry.id   AF-E5VMU6-F1
#
_cell.length_a   1.000
_cell.length_b   1.000
_cell.length_c   1.000
_cell.angle_alpha   90.00
_cell.angle_beta   90.00
_cell.angle_gamma   90.00
#
_symmetry.space_group_name_H-M   'P 1'
#
loop_
_entity.id
_entity.type
_entity.pdbx_description
1 polymer ?
#
loop_
_entity_poly.entity_id
_entity_poly.type
_entity_poly.pdbx_seq_one_letter_code
_entity_poly.pdbx_strand_id
1 'polypeptide(L)'
;MKLRKLLSLSIAAILLCFTGCVNKNTLSKHEPITILAPYLECDRLVDLVHKKYPEINLKVLSYSGANTTTYLQNMLAADDLPDICTQTIYDPNIDDVSDKMIDLAGYDFTDNYVESRLQDISDDGAIYMLPSAYSCIGITYNKTLLEKHGWKLPKSFHDLEKLAKKAKKAGVQLCLTQIEYPGYGFQYMCNIADTAFLGTFQGKQWQKDYLTGKANVSDTKKMMDCMDYIQKWKDLGMFTANKKNPQSDDETIKEFMKGNTLFLLGSKNGIGETDGTKDKFGLMPYLSEDGSQNVYILNVTRFHGLSKKLEKDPQKLKDALKVMKVISSVEGTSALYEEATLKANLLPFKDWNADNTYYGDIADEINAGNTAPLIYVGWENTLVNTGYRMLEYIQDKATIKDVVDQLDKDQDRVVNNKPEVITTTTEVISQKSCAKLIGRCFMEATKSDAALISLGKWIKGNGKEQNMAGVNGKLYAQDITESDICSILPTGWYDTIQTVQLSGREIKQLCKDGYDAAGTGNTYPYVLVKDKKLEADQTYKVVICGAGKELTLNDSGIVGMNAAKDFFSKFKTLSEADVK
;
A
#
# COMPACT_ATOMS: atom_id res chain seq x y z
N MET A 1 35.01 54.66 -9.74
CA MET A 1 35.81 53.59 -10.40
C MET A 1 35.73 52.36 -9.50
N LYS A 2 34.80 51.43 -9.78
CA LYS A 2 35.06 50.08 -10.37
C LYS A 2 35.75 49.14 -9.36
N LEU A 3 35.31 47.93 -9.03
CA LEU A 3 34.28 47.04 -9.59
C LEU A 3 34.05 45.86 -8.61
N ARG A 4 32.82 45.31 -8.57
CA ARG A 4 32.45 43.97 -8.03
C ARG A 4 33.01 42.83 -8.90
N LYS A 5 33.18 41.62 -8.32
CA LYS A 5 33.08 40.24 -8.90
C LYS A 5 33.29 39.23 -7.73
N LEU A 6 32.42 38.31 -7.30
CA LEU A 6 31.66 37.20 -7.91
C LEU A 6 32.51 36.11 -8.58
N LEU A 7 32.27 34.84 -8.20
CA LEU A 7 32.63 33.51 -8.76
C LEU A 7 33.35 32.63 -7.70
N SER A 8 33.06 31.34 -7.47
CA SER A 8 32.09 30.40 -8.04
C SER A 8 32.20 29.06 -7.28
N LEU A 9 31.07 28.43 -6.95
CA LEU A 9 30.98 27.03 -6.54
C LEU A 9 31.39 26.11 -7.70
N SER A 10 32.17 25.06 -7.42
CA SER A 10 32.46 23.98 -8.36
C SER A 10 31.64 22.73 -8.01
N ILE A 11 30.57 22.51 -8.76
CA ILE A 11 29.84 21.22 -8.81
C ILE A 11 30.56 20.36 -9.85
N ALA A 12 31.21 19.28 -9.40
CA ALA A 12 31.81 18.29 -10.28
C ALA A 12 30.80 17.17 -10.56
N ALA A 13 30.12 17.24 -11.70
CA ALA A 13 29.36 16.14 -12.27
C ALA A 13 30.32 15.14 -12.93
N ILE A 14 30.41 13.92 -12.40
CA ILE A 14 31.16 12.83 -13.02
C ILE A 14 30.20 12.10 -13.98
N LEU A 15 30.33 12.40 -15.27
CA LEU A 15 29.79 11.60 -16.37
C LEU A 15 30.65 10.34 -16.53
N LEU A 16 30.07 9.17 -16.25
CA LEU A 16 30.61 7.88 -16.69
C LEU A 16 29.92 7.51 -18.01
N CYS A 17 30.67 7.65 -19.11
CA CYS A 17 30.27 7.19 -20.44
C CYS A 17 30.35 5.66 -20.50
N PHE A 18 29.20 4.99 -20.65
CA PHE A 18 29.17 3.64 -21.24
C PHE A 18 28.81 3.75 -22.72
N THR A 19 29.72 3.24 -23.55
CA THR A 19 29.60 3.13 -25.00
C THR A 19 28.71 1.94 -25.35
N GLY A 20 27.52 2.21 -25.86
CA GLY A 20 26.68 1.26 -26.58
C GLY A 20 25.94 2.00 -27.68
N CYS A 21 26.20 1.64 -28.94
CA CYS A 21 25.61 2.29 -30.11
C CYS A 21 24.08 2.12 -30.13
N VAL A 22 23.36 3.19 -29.80
CA VAL A 22 21.93 3.36 -30.12
C VAL A 22 21.79 4.67 -30.89
N ASN A 23 20.97 4.65 -31.94
CA ASN A 23 20.73 5.74 -32.89
C ASN A 23 20.67 7.12 -32.23
N LYS A 24 21.49 8.05 -32.74
CA LYS A 24 21.48 9.49 -32.41
C LYS A 24 20.26 10.20 -33.01
N ASN A 25 19.05 9.88 -32.58
CA ASN A 25 17.90 10.76 -32.80
C ASN A 25 17.23 11.07 -31.46
N THR A 26 17.26 12.37 -31.15
CA THR A 26 16.64 13.09 -30.01
C THR A 26 17.13 12.73 -28.59
N LEU A 27 18.29 13.27 -28.20
CA LEU A 27 18.52 13.63 -26.80
C LEU A 27 17.49 14.72 -26.43
N SER A 28 16.50 14.41 -25.59
CA SER A 28 15.57 15.40 -25.07
C SER A 28 16.36 16.54 -24.42
N LYS A 29 16.05 17.79 -24.80
CA LYS A 29 16.64 19.00 -24.22
C LYS A 29 16.01 19.36 -22.87
N HIS A 30 14.91 18.72 -22.48
CA HIS A 30 14.18 19.06 -21.27
C HIS A 30 14.73 18.28 -20.07
N GLU A 31 14.60 18.87 -18.88
CA GLU A 31 14.94 18.17 -17.65
C GLU A 31 14.04 16.92 -17.48
N PRO A 32 14.59 15.79 -16.99
CA PRO A 32 13.78 14.60 -16.75
C PRO A 32 12.68 14.85 -15.71
N ILE A 33 11.47 14.37 -16.00
CA ILE A 33 10.37 14.28 -15.03
C ILE A 33 10.52 12.97 -14.26
N THR A 34 10.55 13.05 -12.93
CA THR A 34 10.63 11.87 -12.06
C THR A 34 9.25 11.40 -11.61
N ILE A 35 8.99 10.11 -11.73
CA ILE A 35 7.80 9.45 -11.18
C ILE A 35 8.23 8.33 -10.24
N LEU A 36 7.69 8.31 -9.02
CA LEU A 36 7.90 7.20 -8.10
C LEU A 36 6.84 6.12 -8.29
N ALA A 37 7.29 4.89 -8.53
CA ALA A 37 6.42 3.80 -8.96
C ALA A 37 6.74 2.50 -8.18
N PRO A 38 6.37 2.42 -6.88
CA PRO A 38 6.60 1.23 -6.07
C PRO A 38 5.67 0.10 -6.52
N TYR A 39 6.28 -1.02 -6.94
CA TYR A 39 5.56 -2.21 -7.45
C TYR A 39 4.58 -1.92 -8.61
N LEU A 40 4.94 -0.99 -9.50
CA LEU A 40 4.19 -0.73 -10.74
C LEU A 40 5.07 -1.03 -11.96
N GLU A 41 4.45 -1.55 -13.02
CA GLU A 41 5.11 -1.74 -14.32
C GLU A 41 4.95 -0.44 -15.12
N CYS A 42 6.05 0.27 -15.38
CA CYS A 42 6.00 1.61 -15.98
C CYS A 42 6.53 1.66 -17.42
N ASP A 43 6.99 0.55 -18.01
CA ASP A 43 7.54 0.58 -19.36
C ASP A 43 6.50 1.02 -20.39
N ARG A 44 5.27 0.47 -20.29
CA ARG A 44 4.16 0.90 -21.16
C ARG A 44 3.80 2.37 -20.97
N LEU A 45 3.86 2.88 -19.73
CA LEU A 45 3.61 4.29 -19.46
C LEU A 45 4.70 5.18 -20.06
N VAL A 46 5.97 4.82 -19.88
CA VAL A 46 7.11 5.56 -20.45
C VAL A 46 6.99 5.64 -21.97
N ASP A 47 6.69 4.52 -22.63
CA ASP A 47 6.52 4.48 -24.08
C ASP A 47 5.30 5.30 -24.54
N LEU A 48 4.20 5.27 -23.79
CA LEU A 48 3.00 6.07 -24.06
C LEU A 48 3.26 7.58 -23.93
N VAL A 49 3.97 8.00 -22.87
CA VAL A 49 4.34 9.40 -22.65
C VAL A 49 5.28 9.86 -23.75
N HIS A 50 6.30 9.07 -24.10
CA HIS A 50 7.23 9.43 -25.18
C HIS A 50 6.52 9.54 -26.55
N LYS A 51 5.54 8.65 -26.82
CA LYS A 51 4.72 8.72 -28.04
C LYS A 51 3.87 9.99 -28.11
N LYS A 52 3.28 10.43 -26.99
CA LYS A 52 2.42 11.63 -26.94
C LYS A 52 3.21 12.93 -26.84
N TYR A 53 4.33 12.90 -26.14
CA TYR A 53 5.19 14.06 -25.84
C TYR A 53 6.67 13.66 -25.97
N PRO A 54 7.22 13.58 -27.20
CA PRO A 54 8.58 13.13 -27.45
C PRO A 54 9.67 13.99 -26.76
N GLU A 55 9.34 15.23 -26.40
CA GLU A 55 10.21 16.12 -25.65
C GLU A 55 10.37 15.71 -24.18
N ILE A 56 9.44 14.94 -23.60
CA ILE A 56 9.47 14.55 -22.20
C ILE A 56 10.35 13.31 -22.02
N ASN A 57 11.30 13.41 -21.09
CA ASN A 57 12.06 12.28 -20.58
C ASN A 57 11.50 11.85 -19.21
N LEU A 58 10.70 10.79 -19.18
CA LEU A 58 10.13 10.26 -17.94
C LEU A 58 11.12 9.30 -17.27
N LYS A 59 11.66 9.70 -16.13
CA LYS A 59 12.55 8.90 -15.28
C LYS A 59 11.75 8.22 -14.18
N VAL A 60 11.66 6.90 -14.23
CA VAL A 60 11.01 6.11 -13.19
C VAL A 60 11.96 5.90 -12.01
N LEU A 61 11.47 6.18 -10.80
CA LEU A 61 12.07 5.78 -9.53
C LEU A 61 11.27 4.59 -9.01
N SER A 62 11.95 3.60 -8.44
CA SER A 62 11.31 2.40 -7.93
C SER A 62 11.62 2.19 -6.46
N TYR A 63 10.73 1.44 -5.83
CA TYR A 63 10.95 0.84 -4.54
C TYR A 63 10.30 -0.54 -4.55
N SER A 64 11.10 -1.56 -4.24
CA SER A 64 10.65 -2.95 -4.15
C SER A 64 11.05 -3.58 -2.82
N GLY A 65 11.21 -2.76 -1.78
CA GLY A 65 11.49 -3.23 -0.42
C GLY A 65 10.23 -3.65 0.34
N ALA A 66 10.41 -4.33 1.47
CA ALA A 66 9.33 -4.97 2.22
C ALA A 66 8.27 -4.00 2.77
N ASN A 67 8.65 -2.79 3.18
CA ASN A 67 7.73 -1.82 3.77
C ASN A 67 7.53 -0.59 2.87
N THR A 68 6.59 -0.67 1.92
CA THR A 68 6.30 0.44 0.98
C THR A 68 5.67 1.63 1.69
N THR A 69 4.69 1.40 2.56
CA THR A 69 3.95 2.47 3.23
C THR A 69 4.89 3.36 4.03
N THR A 70 5.74 2.80 4.91
CA THR A 70 6.69 3.59 5.70
C THR A 70 7.71 4.31 4.81
N TYR A 71 8.20 3.65 3.74
CA TYR A 71 9.10 4.31 2.79
C TYR A 71 8.48 5.57 2.18
N LEU A 72 7.22 5.51 1.73
CA LEU A 72 6.52 6.62 1.10
C LEU A 72 6.13 7.72 2.11
N GLN A 73 5.71 7.35 3.32
CA GLN A 73 5.40 8.30 4.40
C GLN A 73 6.64 9.05 4.86
N ASN A 74 7.77 8.36 5.04
CA ASN A 74 9.04 9.00 5.41
C ASN A 74 9.51 10.00 4.35
N MET A 75 9.38 9.64 3.06
CA MET A 75 9.70 10.54 1.95
C MET A 75 8.82 11.79 1.94
N LEU A 76 7.52 11.64 2.22
CA LEU A 76 6.57 12.74 2.31
C LEU A 76 6.86 13.65 3.51
N ALA A 77 7.08 13.06 4.69
CA ALA A 77 7.40 13.79 5.91
C ALA A 77 8.70 14.60 5.78
N ALA A 78 9.71 14.03 5.11
CA ALA A 78 10.99 14.69 4.86
C ALA A 78 10.98 15.72 3.71
N ASP A 79 9.84 15.91 3.03
CA ASP A 79 9.72 16.68 1.78
C ASP A 79 10.85 16.31 0.80
N ASP A 80 11.07 15.03 0.53
CA ASP A 80 12.06 14.52 -0.43
C ASP A 80 11.37 13.91 -1.65
N LEU A 81 10.41 14.67 -2.15
CA LEU A 81 9.44 14.22 -3.15
C LEU A 81 10.00 14.21 -4.59
N PRO A 82 9.64 13.22 -5.42
CA PRO A 82 9.80 13.28 -6.87
C PRO A 82 8.87 14.33 -7.48
N ASP A 83 8.97 14.56 -8.79
CA ASP A 83 8.06 15.47 -9.50
C ASP A 83 6.62 14.97 -9.46
N ILE A 84 6.43 13.67 -9.73
CA ILE A 84 5.16 12.96 -9.61
C ILE A 84 5.26 11.98 -8.43
N CYS A 85 4.56 12.34 -7.36
CA CYS A 85 4.52 11.62 -6.10
C CYS A 85 3.53 10.46 -6.19
N THR A 86 3.83 9.38 -5.47
CA THR A 86 2.91 8.26 -5.31
C THR A 86 2.76 7.94 -3.84
N GLN A 87 1.52 7.78 -3.38
CA GLN A 87 1.21 7.28 -2.04
C GLN A 87 0.32 6.03 -2.15
N THR A 88 0.48 5.11 -1.21
CA THR A 88 -0.40 3.93 -1.06
C THR A 88 -1.52 4.18 -0.07
N ILE A 89 -1.38 5.23 0.74
CA ILE A 89 -2.32 5.66 1.77
C ILE A 89 -2.32 7.20 1.75
N TYR A 90 -3.50 7.80 1.72
CA TYR A 90 -3.70 9.22 1.83
C TYR A 90 -5.12 9.47 2.33
N ASP A 91 -5.26 10.24 3.40
CA ASP A 91 -6.54 10.75 3.85
C ASP A 91 -6.46 12.28 3.98
N PRO A 92 -7.14 13.07 3.13
CA PRO A 92 -7.11 14.54 3.22
C PRO A 92 -7.59 15.08 4.58
N ASN A 93 -8.28 14.26 5.38
CA ASN A 93 -8.75 14.63 6.71
C ASN A 93 -7.64 14.61 7.77
N ILE A 94 -6.57 13.87 7.53
CA ILE A 94 -5.49 13.61 8.48
C ILE A 94 -4.16 14.15 7.92
N ASP A 95 -3.94 14.00 6.63
CA ASP A 95 -2.70 14.32 5.93
C ASP A 95 -2.76 15.72 5.30
N ASP A 96 -2.29 16.75 6.03
CA ASP A 96 -2.06 18.07 5.43
C ASP A 96 -0.78 18.06 4.57
N VAL A 97 -0.98 18.10 3.25
CA VAL A 97 0.08 18.13 2.24
C VAL A 97 0.07 19.43 1.42
N SER A 98 -0.70 20.43 1.84
CA SER A 98 -0.91 21.70 1.11
C SER A 98 0.38 22.51 0.92
N ASP A 99 1.36 22.33 1.81
CA ASP A 99 2.69 22.94 1.77
C ASP A 99 3.64 22.22 0.79
N LYS A 100 3.38 20.95 0.48
CA LYS A 100 4.26 20.05 -0.31
C LYS A 100 3.73 19.72 -1.70
N MET A 101 2.43 19.78 -1.92
CA MET A 101 1.77 19.39 -3.17
C MET A 101 1.11 20.58 -3.87
N ILE A 102 1.00 20.50 -5.20
CA ILE A 102 0.22 21.44 -6.02
C ILE A 102 -1.26 21.07 -5.90
N ASP A 103 -2.12 22.08 -5.73
CA ASP A 103 -3.57 21.90 -5.82
C ASP A 103 -3.97 21.62 -7.28
N LEU A 104 -4.53 20.45 -7.52
CA LEU A 104 -4.88 19.94 -8.83
C LEU A 104 -6.32 20.25 -9.24
N ALA A 105 -7.15 20.78 -8.34
CA ALA A 105 -8.60 20.91 -8.56
C ALA A 105 -8.95 21.69 -9.85
N GLY A 106 -8.15 22.70 -10.19
CA GLY A 106 -8.38 23.59 -11.34
C GLY A 106 -7.82 23.12 -12.69
N TYR A 107 -7.29 21.91 -12.82
CA TYR A 107 -6.73 21.43 -14.09
C TYR A 107 -7.69 20.52 -14.85
N ASP A 108 -7.86 20.75 -16.16
CA ASP A 108 -8.80 20.03 -17.04
C ASP A 108 -8.76 18.48 -16.98
N PHE A 109 -7.65 17.86 -16.55
CA PHE A 109 -7.60 16.40 -16.41
C PHE A 109 -8.40 15.87 -15.22
N THR A 110 -8.76 16.72 -14.24
CA THR A 110 -9.66 16.33 -13.13
C THR A 110 -11.08 16.08 -13.65
N ASP A 111 -11.49 16.71 -14.75
CA ASP A 111 -12.80 16.48 -15.38
C ASP A 111 -13.00 15.04 -15.86
N ASN A 112 -11.92 14.29 -16.08
CA ASN A 112 -11.98 12.87 -16.47
C ASN A 112 -12.47 11.97 -15.33
N TYR A 113 -12.35 12.41 -14.07
CA TYR A 113 -12.68 11.61 -12.91
C TYR A 113 -14.19 11.65 -12.61
N VAL A 114 -14.70 10.56 -12.06
CA VAL A 114 -16.06 10.50 -11.49
C VAL A 114 -16.09 11.40 -10.25
N GLU A 115 -17.09 12.28 -10.17
CA GLU A 115 -17.18 13.34 -9.15
C GLU A 115 -17.10 12.80 -7.71
N SER A 116 -17.82 11.71 -7.44
CA SER A 116 -17.81 11.07 -6.11
C SER A 116 -16.41 10.59 -5.69
N ARG A 117 -15.53 10.26 -6.64
CA ARG A 117 -14.14 9.87 -6.35
C ARG A 117 -13.29 11.07 -5.98
N LEU A 118 -13.54 12.24 -6.59
CA LEU A 118 -12.83 13.47 -6.24
C LEU A 118 -13.28 14.03 -4.88
N GLN A 119 -14.58 13.87 -4.56
CA GLN A 119 -15.12 14.30 -3.27
C GLN A 119 -14.46 13.56 -2.09
N ASP A 120 -14.16 12.27 -2.24
CA ASP A 120 -13.52 11.46 -1.18
C ASP A 120 -12.07 11.88 -0.87
N ILE A 121 -11.43 12.60 -1.79
CA ILE A 121 -10.01 13.01 -1.71
C ILE A 121 -9.81 14.53 -1.68
N SER A 122 -10.92 15.29 -1.57
CA SER A 122 -10.90 16.74 -1.51
C SER A 122 -10.67 17.24 -0.08
N ASP A 123 -9.88 18.30 0.04
CA ASP A 123 -9.64 19.05 1.27
C ASP A 123 -10.15 20.48 1.10
N ASP A 124 -11.31 20.81 1.65
CA ASP A 124 -11.99 22.11 1.51
C ASP A 124 -12.05 22.65 0.05
N GLY A 125 -12.20 21.74 -0.92
CA GLY A 125 -12.28 22.05 -2.36
C GLY A 125 -10.95 21.96 -3.11
N ALA A 126 -9.82 21.89 -2.41
CA ALA A 126 -8.52 21.57 -2.99
C ALA A 126 -8.39 20.06 -3.25
N ILE A 127 -7.54 19.68 -4.20
CA ILE A 127 -7.24 18.28 -4.53
C ILE A 127 -5.72 18.11 -4.67
N TYR A 128 -5.06 17.47 -3.71
CA TYR A 128 -3.60 17.33 -3.73
C TYR A 128 -3.10 16.01 -4.31
N MET A 129 -3.90 14.95 -4.25
CA MET A 129 -3.55 13.66 -4.85
C MET A 129 -4.77 13.00 -5.50
N LEU A 130 -4.60 12.52 -6.73
CA LEU A 130 -5.63 11.86 -7.51
C LEU A 130 -5.55 10.33 -7.38
N PRO A 131 -6.67 9.61 -7.20
CA PRO A 131 -6.67 8.16 -7.14
C PRO A 131 -6.32 7.55 -8.50
N SER A 132 -5.59 6.44 -8.52
CA SER A 132 -5.24 5.74 -9.77
C SER A 132 -6.17 4.57 -10.05
N ALA A 133 -6.34 3.69 -9.06
CA ALA A 133 -7.23 2.54 -9.12
C ALA A 133 -7.71 2.22 -7.71
N TYR A 134 -8.81 1.49 -7.61
CA TYR A 134 -9.38 1.10 -6.33
C TYR A 134 -10.04 -0.27 -6.40
N SER A 135 -10.07 -0.96 -5.27
CA SER A 135 -10.90 -2.14 -5.06
C SER A 135 -12.14 -1.77 -4.27
N CYS A 136 -13.21 -2.55 -4.43
CA CYS A 136 -14.46 -2.36 -3.71
C CYS A 136 -14.72 -3.53 -2.77
N ILE A 137 -15.11 -3.22 -1.54
CA ILE A 137 -15.53 -4.15 -0.51
C ILE A 137 -17.04 -3.99 -0.29
N GLY A 138 -17.74 -5.11 -0.30
CA GLY A 138 -19.16 -5.20 -0.01
C GLY A 138 -19.50 -6.57 0.57
N ILE A 139 -20.76 -6.95 0.52
CA ILE A 139 -21.26 -8.24 1.00
C ILE A 139 -21.50 -9.14 -0.20
N THR A 140 -20.78 -10.26 -0.28
CA THR A 140 -20.98 -11.20 -1.39
C THR A 140 -22.31 -11.93 -1.19
N TYR A 141 -23.11 -12.08 -2.26
CA TYR A 141 -24.38 -12.78 -2.20
C TYR A 141 -24.54 -13.83 -3.30
N ASN A 142 -25.32 -14.88 -3.04
CA ASN A 142 -25.62 -15.95 -3.99
C ASN A 142 -26.85 -15.59 -4.86
N LYS A 143 -26.62 -15.19 -6.11
CA LYS A 143 -27.67 -14.82 -7.09
C LYS A 143 -28.56 -16.01 -7.40
N THR A 144 -27.95 -17.18 -7.61
CA THR A 144 -28.67 -18.42 -7.95
C THR A 144 -29.67 -18.80 -6.86
N LEU A 145 -29.30 -18.61 -5.59
CA LEU A 145 -30.18 -18.92 -4.47
C LEU A 145 -31.35 -17.91 -4.34
N LEU A 146 -31.10 -16.62 -4.58
CA LEU A 146 -32.17 -15.62 -4.66
C LEU A 146 -33.15 -15.93 -5.80
N GLU A 147 -32.64 -16.22 -7.00
CA GLU A 147 -33.44 -16.58 -8.18
C GLU A 147 -34.28 -17.84 -7.94
N LYS A 148 -33.66 -18.90 -7.40
CA LYS A 148 -34.32 -20.18 -7.09
C LYS A 148 -35.54 -20.01 -6.17
N HIS A 149 -35.49 -19.07 -5.24
CA HIS A 149 -36.57 -18.82 -4.29
C HIS A 149 -37.48 -17.65 -4.66
N GLY A 150 -37.24 -16.98 -5.80
CA GLY A 150 -37.97 -15.77 -6.19
C GLY A 150 -37.80 -14.61 -5.21
N TRP A 151 -36.66 -14.55 -4.52
CA TRP A 151 -36.33 -13.49 -3.58
C TRP A 151 -35.62 -12.34 -4.29
N LYS A 152 -35.83 -11.12 -3.78
CA LYS A 152 -35.14 -9.92 -4.26
C LYS A 152 -33.95 -9.64 -3.33
N LEU A 153 -32.88 -9.09 -3.91
CA LEU A 153 -31.77 -8.54 -3.14
C LEU A 153 -32.30 -7.42 -2.22
N PRO A 154 -31.95 -7.41 -0.92
CA PRO A 154 -32.41 -6.38 0.00
C PRO A 154 -31.76 -5.03 -0.32
N LYS A 155 -32.54 -3.94 -0.22
CA LYS A 155 -32.08 -2.57 -0.45
C LYS A 155 -32.00 -1.73 0.84
N SER A 156 -32.37 -2.32 1.97
CA SER A 156 -32.37 -1.73 3.30
C SER A 156 -32.24 -2.83 4.34
N PHE A 157 -31.85 -2.49 5.55
CA PHE A 157 -31.86 -3.45 6.66
C PHE A 157 -33.26 -4.02 6.89
N HIS A 158 -34.32 -3.21 6.80
CA HIS A 158 -35.70 -3.68 6.92
C HIS A 158 -36.07 -4.74 5.86
N ASP A 159 -35.54 -4.65 4.65
CA ASP A 159 -35.74 -5.69 3.63
C ASP A 159 -34.91 -6.94 3.91
N LEU A 160 -33.69 -6.77 4.44
CA LEU A 160 -32.86 -7.88 4.89
C LEU A 160 -33.55 -8.65 6.03
N GLU A 161 -34.23 -7.97 6.96
CA GLU A 161 -35.01 -8.62 8.03
C GLU A 161 -36.16 -9.49 7.48
N LYS A 162 -36.88 -8.98 6.47
CA LYS A 162 -37.93 -9.73 5.79
C LYS A 162 -37.36 -10.95 5.06
N LEU A 163 -36.20 -10.79 4.41
CA LEU A 163 -35.52 -11.86 3.70
C LEU A 163 -34.99 -12.93 4.65
N ALA A 164 -34.38 -12.54 5.78
CA ALA A 164 -33.89 -13.46 6.81
C ALA A 164 -35.00 -14.37 7.34
N LYS A 165 -36.21 -13.82 7.57
CA LYS A 165 -37.39 -14.62 7.96
C LYS A 165 -37.79 -15.64 6.89
N LYS A 166 -37.66 -15.32 5.60
CA LYS A 166 -37.91 -16.25 4.48
C LYS A 166 -36.82 -17.31 4.38
N ALA A 167 -35.55 -16.92 4.47
CA ALA A 167 -34.40 -17.82 4.45
C ALA A 167 -34.49 -18.87 5.55
N LYS A 168 -34.77 -18.44 6.79
CA LYS A 168 -34.99 -19.32 7.94
C LYS A 168 -36.12 -20.33 7.70
N LYS A 169 -37.26 -19.88 7.16
CA LYS A 169 -38.39 -20.77 6.82
C LYS A 169 -38.05 -21.79 5.73
N ALA A 170 -37.15 -21.44 4.81
CA ALA A 170 -36.72 -22.30 3.72
C ALA A 170 -35.53 -23.22 4.08
N GLY A 171 -34.99 -23.14 5.30
CA GLY A 171 -33.80 -23.90 5.69
C GLY A 171 -32.50 -23.38 5.06
N VAL A 172 -32.53 -22.16 4.53
CA VAL A 172 -31.38 -21.49 3.92
C VAL A 172 -30.65 -20.68 4.98
N GLN A 173 -29.33 -20.84 5.06
CA GLN A 173 -28.50 -20.07 5.97
C GLN A 173 -28.39 -18.62 5.48
N LEU A 174 -28.56 -17.65 6.38
CA LEU A 174 -28.53 -16.24 6.00
C LEU A 174 -27.13 -15.80 5.60
N CYS A 175 -26.16 -15.96 6.50
CA CYS A 175 -24.81 -15.45 6.28
C CYS A 175 -23.74 -16.43 6.76
N LEU A 176 -22.53 -16.28 6.21
CA LEU A 176 -21.27 -16.72 6.81
C LEU A 176 -20.34 -15.52 6.93
N THR A 177 -19.48 -15.53 7.95
CA THR A 177 -18.56 -14.42 8.22
C THR A 177 -17.14 -14.96 8.37
N GLN A 178 -16.23 -14.42 7.57
CA GLN A 178 -14.79 -14.66 7.69
C GLN A 178 -14.22 -13.90 8.89
N ILE A 179 -13.46 -14.59 9.72
CA ILE A 179 -12.91 -14.05 10.98
C ILE A 179 -11.49 -14.55 11.26
N GLU A 180 -10.77 -15.03 10.24
CA GLU A 180 -9.38 -15.50 10.41
C GLU A 180 -8.42 -14.40 10.86
N TYR A 181 -8.61 -13.17 10.35
CA TYR A 181 -7.72 -12.04 10.62
C TYR A 181 -8.39 -10.97 11.51
N PRO A 182 -7.67 -10.39 12.50
CA PRO A 182 -8.23 -9.37 13.38
C PRO A 182 -8.73 -8.13 12.63
N GLY A 183 -8.11 -7.79 11.50
CA GLY A 183 -8.52 -6.65 10.66
C GLY A 183 -10.00 -6.73 10.23
N TYR A 184 -10.55 -7.93 10.04
CA TYR A 184 -11.97 -8.09 9.68
C TYR A 184 -12.92 -7.53 10.75
N GLY A 185 -12.65 -7.77 12.03
CA GLY A 185 -13.52 -7.30 13.10
C GLY A 185 -13.63 -5.77 13.08
N PHE A 186 -12.48 -5.10 13.05
CA PHE A 186 -12.44 -3.64 12.99
C PHE A 186 -13.10 -3.10 11.72
N GLN A 187 -12.81 -3.74 10.57
CA GLN A 187 -13.40 -3.39 9.29
C GLN A 187 -14.93 -3.51 9.30
N TYR A 188 -15.51 -4.62 9.78
CA TYR A 188 -16.97 -4.80 9.80
C TYR A 188 -17.67 -3.76 10.68
N MET A 189 -17.06 -3.42 11.82
CA MET A 189 -17.56 -2.36 12.70
C MET A 189 -17.61 -1.02 11.97
N CYS A 190 -16.49 -0.61 11.34
CA CYS A 190 -16.41 0.66 10.61
C CYS A 190 -17.38 0.69 9.42
N ASN A 191 -17.40 -0.35 8.59
CA ASN A 191 -18.24 -0.44 7.39
C ASN A 191 -19.74 -0.32 7.72
N ILE A 192 -20.20 -0.91 8.82
CA ILE A 192 -21.59 -0.77 9.28
C ILE A 192 -21.84 0.62 9.85
N ALA A 193 -20.89 1.19 10.59
CA ALA A 193 -21.01 2.54 11.11
C ALA A 193 -21.00 3.62 10.01
N ASP A 194 -20.38 3.35 8.85
CA ASP A 194 -20.39 4.19 7.66
C ASP A 194 -21.77 4.24 6.97
N THR A 195 -22.64 3.25 7.17
CA THR A 195 -24.05 3.34 6.71
C THR A 195 -24.90 4.24 7.60
N ALA A 196 -24.31 4.77 8.69
CA ALA A 196 -24.94 5.62 9.68
C ALA A 196 -24.04 6.83 10.00
N PHE A 197 -23.58 6.98 11.25
CA PHE A 197 -22.92 8.20 11.71
C PHE A 197 -21.59 8.47 11.01
N LEU A 198 -20.72 7.48 10.84
CA LEU A 198 -19.36 7.71 10.31
C LEU A 198 -19.36 8.20 8.85
N GLY A 199 -20.37 7.82 8.06
CA GLY A 199 -20.55 8.30 6.68
C GLY A 199 -21.05 9.74 6.58
N THR A 200 -21.41 10.39 7.69
CA THR A 200 -21.85 11.80 7.70
C THR A 200 -20.67 12.77 7.84
N PHE A 201 -20.87 14.05 7.46
CA PHE A 201 -19.87 15.11 7.68
C PHE A 201 -19.45 15.20 9.16
N GLN A 202 -20.41 15.13 10.09
CA GLN A 202 -20.12 15.16 11.52
C GLN A 202 -19.39 13.88 11.98
N GLY A 203 -19.64 12.74 11.35
CA GLY A 203 -18.92 11.49 11.60
C GLY A 203 -17.45 11.60 11.20
N LYS A 204 -17.16 12.14 10.01
CA LYS A 204 -15.79 12.40 9.56
C LYS A 204 -15.05 13.35 10.49
N GLN A 205 -15.70 14.42 10.95
CA GLN A 205 -15.11 15.32 11.97
C GLN A 205 -14.88 14.59 13.30
N TRP A 206 -15.81 13.75 13.73
CA TRP A 206 -15.64 12.95 14.94
C TRP A 206 -14.45 11.99 14.85
N GLN A 207 -14.19 11.39 13.67
CA GLN A 207 -13.00 10.55 13.48
C GLN A 207 -11.71 11.35 13.73
N LYS A 208 -11.60 12.58 13.19
CA LYS A 208 -10.46 13.48 13.47
C LYS A 208 -10.34 13.77 14.96
N ASP A 209 -11.45 14.04 15.62
CA ASP A 209 -11.47 14.36 17.05
C ASP A 209 -11.08 13.14 17.89
N TYR A 210 -11.50 11.94 17.52
CA TYR A 210 -11.08 10.69 18.17
C TYR A 210 -9.58 10.46 18.03
N LEU A 211 -9.05 10.57 16.81
CA LEU A 211 -7.62 10.39 16.51
C LEU A 211 -6.72 11.42 17.21
N THR A 212 -7.27 12.56 17.62
CA THR A 212 -6.56 13.61 18.36
C THR A 212 -6.88 13.61 19.87
N GLY A 213 -7.63 12.62 20.36
CA GLY A 213 -7.99 12.48 21.78
C GLY A 213 -9.04 13.48 22.28
N LYS A 214 -9.71 14.19 21.37
CA LYS A 214 -10.79 15.16 21.68
C LYS A 214 -12.16 14.50 21.80
N ALA A 215 -12.31 13.26 21.34
CA ALA A 215 -13.54 12.50 21.44
C ALA A 215 -13.26 11.02 21.76
N ASN A 216 -14.22 10.37 22.42
CA ASN A 216 -14.21 8.93 22.69
C ASN A 216 -15.53 8.30 22.18
N VAL A 217 -15.62 6.98 22.22
CA VAL A 217 -16.80 6.25 21.77
C VAL A 217 -17.91 6.34 22.83
N SER A 218 -17.60 6.06 24.11
CA SER A 218 -18.60 5.99 25.18
C SER A 218 -19.42 7.26 25.36
N ASP A 219 -18.80 8.44 25.21
CA ASP A 219 -19.47 9.72 25.47
C ASP A 219 -20.13 10.29 24.20
N THR A 220 -19.94 9.62 23.05
CA THR A 220 -20.51 10.03 21.77
C THR A 220 -21.78 9.23 21.49
N LYS A 221 -22.94 9.81 21.82
CA LYS A 221 -24.26 9.19 21.60
C LYS A 221 -24.44 8.60 20.19
N LYS A 222 -24.06 9.34 19.14
CA LYS A 222 -24.21 8.86 17.75
C LYS A 222 -23.34 7.64 17.43
N MET A 223 -22.19 7.48 18.10
CA MET A 223 -21.39 6.27 17.98
C MET A 223 -22.02 5.10 18.75
N MET A 224 -22.57 5.36 19.93
CA MET A 224 -23.34 4.35 20.66
C MET A 224 -24.55 3.87 19.86
N ASP A 225 -25.25 4.77 19.15
CA ASP A 225 -26.33 4.40 18.24
C ASP A 225 -25.82 3.48 17.09
N CYS A 226 -24.59 3.68 16.60
CA CYS A 226 -23.95 2.75 15.64
C CYS A 226 -23.63 1.39 16.28
N MET A 227 -23.20 1.35 17.53
CA MET A 227 -22.94 0.09 18.25
C MET A 227 -24.23 -0.72 18.44
N ASP A 228 -25.34 -0.05 18.77
CA ASP A 228 -26.66 -0.67 18.82
C ASP A 228 -27.10 -1.19 17.44
N TYR A 229 -26.76 -0.47 16.37
CA TYR A 229 -27.05 -0.91 15.01
C TYR A 229 -26.25 -2.16 14.62
N ILE A 230 -24.98 -2.25 15.00
CA ILE A 230 -24.15 -3.45 14.85
C ILE A 230 -24.75 -4.64 15.62
N GLN A 231 -25.35 -4.42 16.79
CA GLN A 231 -26.09 -5.45 17.52
C GLN A 231 -27.28 -5.97 16.72
N LYS A 232 -28.07 -5.09 16.05
CA LYS A 232 -29.17 -5.53 15.18
C LYS A 232 -28.66 -6.45 14.05
N TRP A 233 -27.51 -6.15 13.44
CA TRP A 233 -26.88 -7.00 12.42
C TRP A 233 -26.52 -8.39 12.96
N LYS A 234 -25.94 -8.42 14.17
CA LYS A 234 -25.63 -9.69 14.85
C LYS A 234 -26.89 -10.51 15.13
N ASP A 235 -27.91 -9.89 15.73
CA ASP A 235 -29.17 -10.54 16.12
C ASP A 235 -29.92 -11.12 14.91
N LEU A 236 -29.78 -10.47 13.75
CA LEU A 236 -30.37 -10.94 12.50
C LEU A 236 -29.66 -12.19 11.93
N GLY A 237 -28.42 -12.45 12.37
CA GLY A 237 -27.58 -13.57 11.93
C GLY A 237 -26.60 -13.21 10.82
N MET A 238 -26.29 -11.92 10.62
CA MET A 238 -25.28 -11.50 9.65
C MET A 238 -23.84 -11.82 10.10
N PHE A 239 -23.60 -11.93 11.41
CA PHE A 239 -22.32 -12.38 11.97
C PHE A 239 -22.39 -13.86 12.37
N THR A 240 -22.33 -14.75 11.38
CA THR A 240 -22.37 -16.20 11.62
C THR A 240 -21.03 -16.83 11.24
N ALA A 241 -20.23 -17.21 12.25
CA ALA A 241 -18.96 -17.89 12.03
C ALA A 241 -19.17 -19.36 11.58
N ASN A 242 -18.17 -19.91 10.87
CA ASN A 242 -18.15 -21.33 10.52
C ASN A 242 -18.10 -22.20 11.80
N LYS A 243 -19.00 -23.18 11.90
CA LYS A 243 -19.12 -24.04 13.09
C LYS A 243 -18.00 -25.07 13.25
N LYS A 244 -17.39 -25.51 12.15
CA LYS A 244 -16.33 -26.54 12.17
C LYS A 244 -14.99 -25.92 12.50
N ASN A 245 -14.65 -24.86 11.80
CA ASN A 245 -13.39 -24.16 11.97
C ASN A 245 -13.60 -22.66 11.72
N PRO A 246 -13.98 -21.89 12.75
CA PRO A 246 -14.22 -20.46 12.59
C PRO A 246 -12.95 -19.68 12.24
N GLN A 247 -11.76 -20.25 12.45
CA GLN A 247 -10.47 -19.60 12.23
C GLN A 247 -9.89 -19.86 10.83
N SER A 248 -10.65 -20.51 9.94
CA SER A 248 -10.21 -20.75 8.56
C SER A 248 -11.19 -20.12 7.59
N ASP A 249 -10.72 -19.06 6.91
CA ASP A 249 -11.46 -18.43 5.84
C ASP A 249 -11.67 -19.39 4.67
N ASP A 250 -10.66 -20.22 4.35
CA ASP A 250 -10.78 -21.26 3.33
C ASP A 250 -11.92 -22.25 3.62
N GLU A 251 -12.07 -22.69 4.87
CA GLU A 251 -13.19 -23.55 5.27
C GLU A 251 -14.53 -22.80 5.25
N THR A 252 -14.53 -21.52 5.62
CA THR A 252 -15.71 -20.65 5.54
C THR A 252 -16.17 -20.46 4.10
N ILE A 253 -15.25 -20.18 3.17
CA ILE A 253 -15.51 -20.09 1.74
C ILE A 253 -16.00 -21.45 1.22
N LYS A 254 -15.35 -22.56 1.56
CA LYS A 254 -15.81 -23.91 1.16
C LYS A 254 -17.22 -24.22 1.64
N GLU A 255 -17.60 -23.79 2.85
CA GLU A 255 -18.97 -23.93 3.35
C GLU A 255 -19.96 -23.06 2.57
N PHE A 256 -19.62 -21.80 2.31
CA PHE A 256 -20.43 -20.89 1.50
C PHE A 256 -20.68 -21.45 0.09
N MET A 257 -19.63 -22.00 -0.52
CA MET A 257 -19.66 -22.56 -1.88
C MET A 257 -20.48 -23.86 -2.01
N LYS A 258 -20.98 -24.44 -0.91
CA LYS A 258 -21.97 -25.54 -0.96
C LYS A 258 -23.35 -25.10 -1.45
N GLY A 259 -23.60 -23.79 -1.53
CA GLY A 259 -24.81 -23.23 -2.16
C GLY A 259 -26.06 -23.18 -1.28
N ASN A 260 -25.93 -23.31 0.05
CA ASN A 260 -27.06 -23.16 1.00
C ASN A 260 -26.96 -21.89 1.89
N THR A 261 -26.06 -20.96 1.56
CA THR A 261 -25.87 -19.71 2.29
C THR A 261 -26.10 -18.52 1.36
N LEU A 262 -26.89 -17.53 1.81
CA LEU A 262 -27.22 -16.35 0.99
C LEU A 262 -26.10 -15.33 0.89
N PHE A 263 -25.46 -14.99 2.02
CA PHE A 263 -24.49 -13.90 2.11
C PHE A 263 -23.15 -14.37 2.69
N LEU A 264 -22.07 -13.73 2.29
CA LEU A 264 -20.75 -13.86 2.88
C LEU A 264 -20.20 -12.46 3.21
N LEU A 265 -19.81 -12.27 4.47
CA LEU A 265 -19.01 -11.14 4.94
C LEU A 265 -17.54 -11.53 4.95
N GLY A 266 -16.71 -10.73 4.28
CA GLY A 266 -15.26 -10.91 4.18
C GLY A 266 -14.74 -10.81 2.74
N SER A 267 -13.54 -11.34 2.52
CA SER A 267 -12.89 -11.34 1.20
C SER A 267 -13.61 -12.26 0.21
N LYS A 268 -13.84 -11.76 -1.01
CA LYS A 268 -14.40 -12.57 -2.09
C LYS A 268 -13.39 -13.56 -2.71
N ASN A 269 -12.10 -13.42 -2.42
CA ASN A 269 -11.05 -14.14 -3.16
C ASN A 269 -11.32 -15.65 -3.14
N GLY A 270 -11.23 -16.31 -4.29
CA GLY A 270 -11.57 -17.73 -4.43
C GLY A 270 -13.06 -18.05 -4.66
N ILE A 271 -13.96 -17.06 -4.63
CA ILE A 271 -15.40 -17.24 -4.91
C ILE A 271 -15.68 -16.98 -6.39
N GLY A 272 -16.28 -17.96 -7.09
CA GLY A 272 -16.63 -17.87 -8.51
C GLY A 272 -15.44 -17.92 -9.47
N GLU A 273 -14.21 -18.00 -8.95
CA GLU A 273 -12.96 -18.09 -9.70
C GLU A 273 -12.54 -19.56 -9.97
N THR A 274 -13.21 -20.53 -9.34
CA THR A 274 -12.92 -21.95 -9.49
C THR A 274 -14.15 -22.70 -10.03
N ASP A 275 -13.91 -23.70 -10.88
CA ASP A 275 -14.94 -24.54 -11.54
C ASP A 275 -15.80 -25.39 -10.58
N GLY A 276 -15.67 -25.19 -9.26
CA GLY A 276 -16.23 -26.03 -8.20
C GLY A 276 -17.70 -25.78 -7.87
N THR A 277 -18.30 -24.65 -8.27
CA THR A 277 -19.74 -24.39 -8.11
C THR A 277 -20.38 -23.89 -9.39
N LYS A 278 -21.68 -24.19 -9.56
CA LYS A 278 -22.52 -23.65 -10.65
C LYS A 278 -23.23 -22.36 -10.24
N ASP A 279 -23.16 -21.99 -8.96
CA ASP A 279 -23.81 -20.78 -8.45
C ASP A 279 -23.11 -19.52 -8.97
N LYS A 280 -23.93 -18.50 -9.25
CA LYS A 280 -23.45 -17.17 -9.59
C LYS A 280 -23.52 -16.27 -8.37
N PHE A 281 -22.53 -15.40 -8.23
CA PHE A 281 -22.43 -14.47 -7.11
C PHE A 281 -22.49 -13.02 -7.59
N GLY A 282 -22.85 -12.13 -6.66
CA GLY A 282 -22.72 -10.69 -6.82
C GLY A 282 -22.24 -10.05 -5.54
N LEU A 283 -22.03 -8.74 -5.59
CA LEU A 283 -21.70 -7.92 -4.44
C LEU A 283 -22.87 -6.98 -4.15
N MET A 284 -23.21 -6.79 -2.88
CA MET A 284 -24.19 -5.79 -2.44
C MET A 284 -23.54 -4.84 -1.42
N PRO A 285 -24.05 -3.62 -1.24
CA PRO A 285 -23.46 -2.68 -0.31
C PRO A 285 -23.75 -3.10 1.15
N TYR A 286 -23.04 -2.49 2.09
CA TYR A 286 -23.51 -2.45 3.47
C TYR A 286 -24.78 -1.61 3.53
N LEU A 287 -25.75 -2.06 4.31
CA LEU A 287 -27.09 -1.48 4.31
C LEU A 287 -27.26 -0.50 5.47
N SER A 288 -27.87 0.64 5.19
CA SER A 288 -28.47 1.52 6.18
C SER A 288 -29.85 1.01 6.58
N GLU A 289 -30.40 1.53 7.67
CA GLU A 289 -31.68 1.05 8.22
C GLU A 289 -32.84 1.18 7.21
N ASP A 290 -32.92 2.31 6.52
CA ASP A 290 -33.96 2.62 5.52
C ASP A 290 -33.49 2.49 4.06
N GLY A 291 -32.19 2.29 3.82
CA GLY A 291 -31.61 2.18 2.49
C GLY A 291 -31.10 3.51 1.90
N SER A 292 -31.20 4.62 2.63
CA SER A 292 -30.80 5.96 2.16
C SER A 292 -29.29 6.19 2.10
N GLN A 293 -28.51 5.45 2.89
CA GLN A 293 -27.05 5.58 2.99
C GLN A 293 -26.38 4.20 2.91
N ASN A 294 -26.72 3.42 1.88
CA ASN A 294 -26.01 2.17 1.62
C ASN A 294 -24.63 2.49 1.03
N VAL A 295 -23.60 1.78 1.49
CA VAL A 295 -22.22 2.06 1.06
C VAL A 295 -21.46 0.82 0.61
N TYR A 296 -20.73 0.96 -0.48
CA TYR A 296 -19.59 0.13 -0.83
C TYR A 296 -18.32 0.77 -0.28
N ILE A 297 -17.42 -0.03 0.28
CA ILE A 297 -16.19 0.50 0.87
C ILE A 297 -15.08 0.47 -0.17
N LEU A 298 -14.50 1.62 -0.47
CA LEU A 298 -13.44 1.73 -1.45
C LEU A 298 -12.07 1.75 -0.79
N ASN A 299 -11.17 0.95 -1.35
CA ASN A 299 -9.75 0.98 -1.00
C ASN A 299 -8.97 1.43 -2.22
N VAL A 300 -8.41 2.63 -2.16
CA VAL A 300 -7.57 3.19 -3.23
C VAL A 300 -6.21 2.53 -3.18
N THR A 301 -5.75 1.99 -4.30
CA THR A 301 -4.48 1.25 -4.35
C THR A 301 -3.29 2.19 -4.46
N ARG A 302 -3.44 3.30 -5.19
CA ARG A 302 -2.41 4.32 -5.41
C ARG A 302 -3.04 5.70 -5.57
N PHE A 303 -2.37 6.71 -5.04
CA PHE A 303 -2.64 8.12 -5.26
C PHE A 303 -1.45 8.77 -5.98
N HIS A 304 -1.72 9.73 -6.87
CA HIS A 304 -0.69 10.50 -7.58
C HIS A 304 -0.87 11.99 -7.37
N GLY A 305 0.21 12.68 -6.97
CA GLY A 305 0.24 14.13 -6.77
C GLY A 305 1.44 14.78 -7.47
N LEU A 306 1.42 16.10 -7.60
CA LEU A 306 2.56 16.86 -8.10
C LEU A 306 3.26 17.60 -6.97
N SER A 307 4.58 17.45 -6.88
CA SER A 307 5.36 18.19 -5.90
C SER A 307 5.32 19.69 -6.18
N LYS A 308 5.06 20.49 -5.15
CA LYS A 308 5.07 21.96 -5.19
C LYS A 308 6.42 22.55 -5.59
N LYS A 309 7.50 21.78 -5.48
CA LYS A 309 8.84 22.17 -5.96
C LYS A 309 8.87 22.46 -7.47
N LEU A 310 7.96 21.87 -8.24
CA LEU A 310 7.81 22.12 -9.67
C LEU A 310 7.47 23.59 -9.98
N GLU A 311 6.84 24.33 -9.06
CA GLU A 311 6.53 25.77 -9.26
C GLU A 311 7.79 26.62 -9.46
N LYS A 312 8.97 26.12 -9.04
CA LYS A 312 10.26 26.80 -9.21
C LYS A 312 10.86 26.59 -10.61
N ASP A 313 10.33 25.65 -11.39
CA ASP A 313 10.75 25.36 -12.76
C ASP A 313 9.52 25.28 -13.70
N PRO A 314 9.18 26.38 -14.39
CA PRO A 314 8.03 26.42 -15.28
C PRO A 314 8.05 25.40 -16.42
N GLN A 315 9.24 25.02 -16.92
CA GLN A 315 9.34 24.03 -17.99
C GLN A 315 9.04 22.64 -17.44
N LYS A 316 9.64 22.31 -16.29
CA LYS A 316 9.40 21.03 -15.62
C LYS A 316 7.96 20.87 -15.16
N LEU A 317 7.35 21.92 -14.60
CA LEU A 317 5.93 21.94 -14.24
C LEU A 317 5.03 21.65 -15.45
N LYS A 318 5.29 22.32 -16.58
CA LYS A 318 4.51 22.11 -17.82
C LYS A 318 4.59 20.66 -18.30
N ASP A 319 5.76 20.04 -18.21
CA ASP A 319 5.94 18.65 -18.62
C ASP A 319 5.34 17.67 -17.60
N ALA A 320 5.47 17.92 -16.30
CA ALA A 320 4.82 17.14 -15.26
C ALA A 320 3.28 17.15 -15.40
N LEU A 321 2.68 18.30 -15.72
CA LEU A 321 1.24 18.42 -15.99
C LEU A 321 0.80 17.61 -17.21
N LYS A 322 1.62 17.53 -18.26
CA LYS A 322 1.35 16.66 -19.41
C LYS A 322 1.39 15.18 -19.02
N VAL A 323 2.35 14.76 -18.19
CA VAL A 323 2.41 13.39 -17.68
C VAL A 323 1.22 13.09 -16.76
N MET A 324 0.83 14.02 -15.88
CA MET A 324 -0.37 13.90 -15.04
C MET A 324 -1.64 13.75 -15.88
N LYS A 325 -1.75 14.51 -16.98
CA LYS A 325 -2.84 14.36 -17.94
C LYS A 325 -2.88 12.96 -18.58
N VAL A 326 -1.72 12.36 -18.86
CA VAL A 326 -1.67 10.98 -19.38
C VAL A 326 -2.15 10.00 -18.33
N ILE A 327 -1.58 10.02 -17.11
CA ILE A 327 -1.98 9.04 -16.08
C ILE A 327 -3.41 9.27 -15.59
N SER A 328 -3.96 10.48 -15.69
CA SER A 328 -5.37 10.81 -15.42
C SER A 328 -6.31 10.45 -16.57
N SER A 329 -6.12 9.28 -17.17
CA SER A 329 -6.98 8.73 -18.22
C SER A 329 -7.00 7.21 -18.17
N VAL A 330 -8.05 6.60 -18.72
CA VAL A 330 -8.15 5.13 -18.85
C VAL A 330 -6.91 4.55 -19.53
N GLU A 331 -6.46 5.12 -20.65
CA GLU A 331 -5.30 4.63 -21.41
C GLU A 331 -4.01 4.69 -20.57
N GLY A 332 -3.74 5.84 -19.94
CA GLY A 332 -2.49 6.03 -19.20
C GLY A 332 -2.44 5.28 -17.87
N THR A 333 -3.55 5.23 -17.13
CA THR A 333 -3.62 4.41 -15.91
C THR A 333 -3.56 2.92 -16.25
N SER A 334 -4.24 2.46 -17.32
CA SER A 334 -4.15 1.05 -17.74
C SER A 334 -2.74 0.63 -18.15
N ALA A 335 -1.89 1.58 -18.55
CA ALA A 335 -0.49 1.31 -18.84
C ALA A 335 0.34 0.97 -17.58
N LEU A 336 -0.13 1.34 -16.39
CA LEU A 336 0.54 1.03 -15.10
C LEU A 336 0.22 -0.36 -14.56
N TYR A 337 -0.85 -0.99 -15.03
CA TYR A 337 -1.40 -2.22 -14.44
C TYR A 337 -1.52 -3.36 -15.43
N GLU A 338 -1.16 -4.56 -15.01
CA GLU A 338 -1.40 -5.80 -15.76
C GLU A 338 -2.90 -6.08 -15.90
N GLU A 339 -3.29 -6.84 -16.94
CA GLU A 339 -4.70 -7.14 -17.23
C GLU A 339 -5.44 -7.78 -16.06
N ALA A 340 -4.79 -8.71 -15.34
CA ALA A 340 -5.37 -9.34 -14.15
C ALA A 340 -5.65 -8.31 -13.04
N THR A 341 -4.79 -7.31 -12.88
CA THR A 341 -4.99 -6.23 -11.90
C THR A 341 -6.15 -5.32 -12.33
N LEU A 342 -6.27 -5.01 -13.62
CA LEU A 342 -7.39 -4.23 -14.17
C LEU A 342 -8.74 -4.96 -14.05
N LYS A 343 -8.76 -6.29 -14.15
CA LYS A 343 -9.97 -7.10 -13.92
C LYS A 343 -10.40 -7.15 -12.45
N ALA A 344 -9.44 -6.98 -11.54
CA ALA A 344 -9.65 -7.02 -10.09
C ALA A 344 -9.89 -5.65 -9.44
N ASN A 345 -9.74 -4.56 -10.19
CA ASN A 345 -9.87 -3.18 -9.71
C ASN A 345 -10.80 -2.36 -10.62
N LEU A 346 -11.17 -1.18 -10.13
CA LEU A 346 -11.88 -0.16 -10.88
C LEU A 346 -10.95 1.03 -11.11
N LEU A 347 -11.16 1.71 -12.24
CA LEU A 347 -10.54 3.00 -12.52
C LEU A 347 -11.51 4.13 -12.16
N PRO A 348 -11.03 5.30 -11.70
CA PRO A 348 -11.87 6.38 -11.20
C PRO A 348 -12.39 7.31 -12.31
N PHE A 349 -12.37 6.89 -13.57
CA PHE A 349 -12.68 7.74 -14.73
C PHE A 349 -14.11 7.56 -15.23
N LYS A 350 -14.73 8.65 -15.71
CA LYS A 350 -16.10 8.68 -16.26
C LYS A 350 -16.27 7.80 -17.50
N ASP A 351 -15.21 7.63 -18.29
CA ASP A 351 -15.18 6.85 -19.53
C ASP A 351 -14.70 5.41 -19.32
N TRP A 352 -14.41 4.99 -18.08
CA TRP A 352 -14.08 3.60 -17.78
C TRP A 352 -15.31 2.69 -17.87
N ASN A 353 -15.20 1.60 -18.63
CA ASN A 353 -16.22 0.57 -18.67
C ASN A 353 -15.85 -0.60 -17.72
N ALA A 354 -16.68 -0.82 -16.70
CA ALA A 354 -16.53 -1.87 -15.71
C ALA A 354 -17.21 -3.21 -16.09
N ASP A 355 -17.94 -3.32 -17.21
CA ASP A 355 -18.75 -4.49 -17.60
C ASP A 355 -17.95 -5.80 -17.60
N ASN A 356 -16.68 -5.74 -18.01
CA ASN A 356 -15.79 -6.91 -18.07
C ASN A 356 -14.98 -7.13 -16.78
N THR A 357 -15.30 -6.38 -15.72
CA THR A 357 -14.70 -6.50 -14.39
C THR A 357 -15.66 -7.21 -13.44
N TYR A 358 -15.15 -7.65 -12.30
CA TYR A 358 -15.99 -8.20 -11.24
C TYR A 358 -17.08 -7.23 -10.74
N TYR A 359 -16.87 -5.93 -10.89
CA TYR A 359 -17.75 -4.89 -10.35
C TYR A 359 -18.75 -4.33 -11.37
N GLY A 360 -18.84 -4.91 -12.58
CA GLY A 360 -19.71 -4.41 -13.65
C GLY A 360 -21.16 -4.20 -13.19
N ASP A 361 -21.71 -5.17 -12.46
CA ASP A 361 -23.10 -5.11 -11.95
C ASP A 361 -23.37 -3.98 -10.94
N ILE A 362 -22.33 -3.40 -10.33
CA ILE A 362 -22.45 -2.40 -9.25
C ILE A 362 -21.78 -1.06 -9.59
N ALA A 363 -21.19 -0.94 -10.78
CA ALA A 363 -20.41 0.23 -11.17
C ALA A 363 -21.24 1.51 -11.15
N ASP A 364 -22.50 1.45 -11.59
CA ASP A 364 -23.41 2.60 -11.56
C ASP A 364 -23.70 3.07 -10.14
N GLU A 365 -23.86 2.16 -9.17
CA GLU A 365 -24.10 2.52 -7.76
C GLU A 365 -22.86 3.16 -7.13
N ILE A 366 -21.67 2.63 -7.41
CA ILE A 366 -20.39 3.21 -6.98
C ILE A 366 -20.21 4.60 -7.58
N ASN A 367 -20.49 4.75 -8.88
CA ASN A 367 -20.34 6.03 -9.59
C ASN A 367 -21.34 7.07 -9.09
N ALA A 368 -22.54 6.66 -8.70
CA ALA A 368 -23.55 7.52 -8.08
C ALA A 368 -23.16 8.02 -6.67
N GLY A 369 -22.08 7.50 -6.08
CA GLY A 369 -21.55 7.96 -4.79
C GLY A 369 -22.02 7.14 -3.58
N ASN A 370 -22.57 5.95 -3.78
CA ASN A 370 -22.94 5.03 -2.69
C ASN A 370 -21.68 4.36 -2.09
N THR A 371 -20.75 5.16 -1.56
CA THR A 371 -19.44 4.69 -1.12
C THR A 371 -18.93 5.36 0.15
N ALA A 372 -18.03 4.68 0.85
CA ALA A 372 -17.20 5.26 1.91
C ALA A 372 -15.73 4.79 1.76
N PRO A 373 -14.74 5.59 2.20
CA PRO A 373 -13.35 5.16 2.19
C PRO A 373 -13.08 4.07 3.24
N LEU A 374 -12.11 3.20 2.99
CA LEU A 374 -11.64 2.24 4.00
C LEU A 374 -10.96 2.98 5.17
N ILE A 375 -11.55 2.91 6.36
CA ILE A 375 -11.02 3.53 7.58
C ILE A 375 -9.96 2.62 8.19
N TYR A 376 -8.67 2.94 8.00
CA TYR A 376 -7.53 2.36 8.76
C TYR A 376 -6.50 3.41 9.18
N VAL A 377 -6.32 4.46 8.37
CA VAL A 377 -5.31 5.50 8.56
C VAL A 377 -5.51 6.21 9.90
N GLY A 378 -4.48 6.23 10.74
CA GLY A 378 -4.51 6.81 12.09
C GLY A 378 -5.07 5.86 13.17
N TRP A 379 -5.72 4.76 12.79
CA TRP A 379 -6.31 3.79 13.72
C TRP A 379 -5.38 2.61 14.02
N GLU A 380 -4.15 2.59 13.51
CA GLU A 380 -3.23 1.45 13.52
C GLU A 380 -2.98 0.90 14.94
N ASN A 381 -2.91 1.81 15.93
CA ASN A 381 -2.64 1.46 17.33
C ASN A 381 -3.82 0.78 18.05
N THR A 382 -5.05 0.88 17.53
CA THR A 382 -6.25 0.23 18.10
C THR A 382 -6.83 -0.86 17.18
N LEU A 383 -6.59 -0.79 15.87
CA LEU A 383 -7.18 -1.64 14.84
C LEU A 383 -7.11 -3.12 15.20
N VAL A 384 -5.93 -3.61 15.60
CA VAL A 384 -5.74 -5.04 15.90
C VAL A 384 -6.46 -5.46 17.20
N ASN A 385 -6.38 -4.68 18.29
CA ASN A 385 -6.98 -5.08 19.56
C ASN A 385 -8.50 -5.00 19.49
N THR A 386 -9.02 -3.91 18.92
CA THR A 386 -10.46 -3.74 18.67
C THR A 386 -10.95 -4.80 17.68
N GLY A 387 -10.14 -5.12 16.67
CA GLY A 387 -10.37 -6.21 15.75
C GLY A 387 -10.58 -7.54 16.46
N TYR A 388 -9.63 -7.98 17.29
CA TYR A 388 -9.78 -9.19 18.10
C TYR A 388 -11.01 -9.15 19.00
N ARG A 389 -11.27 -8.03 19.68
CA ARG A 389 -12.43 -7.90 20.57
C ARG A 389 -13.75 -8.01 19.79
N MET A 390 -13.81 -7.46 18.57
CA MET A 390 -14.96 -7.61 17.69
C MET A 390 -15.10 -9.06 17.18
N LEU A 391 -14.01 -9.77 16.90
CA LEU A 391 -14.05 -11.20 16.58
C LEU A 391 -14.54 -12.07 17.76
N GLU A 392 -14.16 -11.71 18.99
CA GLU A 392 -14.70 -12.32 20.20
C GLU A 392 -16.20 -12.04 20.33
N TYR A 393 -16.62 -10.80 20.07
CA TYR A 393 -18.04 -10.43 20.04
C TYR A 393 -18.82 -11.24 18.99
N ILE A 394 -18.31 -11.41 17.77
CA ILE A 394 -18.93 -12.25 16.73
C ILE A 394 -19.10 -13.70 17.19
N GLN A 395 -18.20 -14.19 18.04
CA GLN A 395 -18.22 -15.55 18.58
C GLN A 395 -18.94 -15.68 19.94
N ASP A 396 -19.68 -14.66 20.37
CA ASP A 396 -20.37 -14.61 21.67
C ASP A 396 -19.44 -14.73 22.90
N LYS A 397 -18.15 -14.39 22.74
CA LYS A 397 -17.13 -14.36 23.80
C LYS A 397 -16.95 -12.98 24.43
N ALA A 398 -17.50 -11.94 23.79
CA ALA A 398 -17.51 -10.57 24.27
C ALA A 398 -18.85 -9.90 23.95
N THR A 399 -19.13 -8.78 24.62
CA THR A 399 -20.28 -7.90 24.35
C THR A 399 -19.86 -6.73 23.47
N ILE A 400 -20.83 -6.03 22.86
CA ILE A 400 -20.53 -4.81 22.11
C ILE A 400 -19.95 -3.71 23.03
N LYS A 401 -20.33 -3.73 24.32
CA LYS A 401 -19.73 -2.84 25.33
C LYS A 401 -18.24 -3.11 25.51
N ASP A 402 -17.81 -4.37 25.48
CA ASP A 402 -16.38 -4.68 25.59
C ASP A 402 -15.58 -4.16 24.39
N VAL A 403 -16.20 -4.09 23.20
CA VAL A 403 -15.61 -3.47 22.00
C VAL A 403 -15.45 -1.96 22.20
N VAL A 404 -16.49 -1.29 22.72
CA VAL A 404 -16.44 0.14 23.07
C VAL A 404 -15.35 0.42 24.12
N ASP A 405 -15.33 -0.36 25.20
CA ASP A 405 -14.33 -0.22 26.26
C ASP A 405 -12.91 -0.43 25.72
N GLN A 406 -12.71 -1.30 24.72
CA GLN A 406 -11.42 -1.53 24.08
C GLN A 406 -10.96 -0.32 23.26
N LEU A 407 -11.86 0.31 22.48
CA LEU A 407 -11.58 1.55 21.74
C LEU A 407 -11.18 2.68 22.70
N ASP A 408 -11.98 2.91 23.74
CA ASP A 408 -11.72 3.97 24.70
C ASP A 408 -10.42 3.73 25.50
N LYS A 409 -10.13 2.48 25.86
CA LYS A 409 -8.88 2.10 26.51
C LYS A 409 -7.66 2.32 25.61
N ASP A 410 -7.80 2.06 24.31
CA ASP A 410 -6.72 2.27 23.34
C ASP A 410 -6.57 3.74 22.94
N GLN A 411 -7.45 4.66 23.36
CA GLN A 411 -7.39 6.08 23.00
C GLN A 411 -6.02 6.70 23.34
N ASP A 412 -5.50 6.44 24.54
CA ASP A 412 -4.16 6.91 24.92
C ASP A 412 -3.09 6.37 23.96
N ARG A 413 -3.22 5.12 23.50
CA ARG A 413 -2.29 4.56 22.52
C ARG A 413 -2.46 5.18 21.14
N VAL A 414 -3.69 5.44 20.71
CA VAL A 414 -3.94 6.12 19.43
C VAL A 414 -3.26 7.49 19.43
N VAL A 415 -3.36 8.25 20.52
CA VAL A 415 -2.84 9.62 20.61
C VAL A 415 -1.35 9.67 20.95
N ASN A 416 -0.87 8.81 21.85
CA ASN A 416 0.43 8.95 22.49
C ASN A 416 1.39 7.79 22.22
N ASN A 417 0.95 6.64 21.69
CA ASN A 417 1.85 5.51 21.47
C ASN A 417 2.74 5.75 20.26
N LYS A 418 3.91 6.32 20.52
CA LYS A 418 5.02 6.35 19.57
C LYS A 418 5.64 4.96 19.48
N PRO A 419 5.97 4.47 18.29
CA PRO A 419 6.68 3.19 18.17
C PRO A 419 8.00 3.22 18.95
N GLU A 420 8.48 2.04 19.34
CA GLU A 420 9.79 1.91 20.00
C GLU A 420 10.88 2.52 19.11
N VAL A 421 11.61 3.48 19.68
CA VAL A 421 12.76 4.11 19.02
C VAL A 421 13.99 3.25 19.25
N ILE A 422 14.54 2.70 18.17
CA ILE A 422 15.73 1.86 18.17
C ILE A 422 17.00 2.71 18.14
N THR A 423 16.99 3.77 17.34
CA THR A 423 18.06 4.78 17.26
C THR A 423 17.48 6.08 16.70
N THR A 424 18.29 7.13 16.59
CA THR A 424 17.89 8.40 15.96
C THR A 424 18.92 8.77 14.90
N THR A 425 18.49 8.99 13.67
CA THR A 425 19.35 9.52 12.59
C THR A 425 19.33 11.04 12.61
N THR A 426 20.51 11.65 12.49
CA THR A 426 20.64 13.12 12.54
C THR A 426 20.67 13.77 11.16
N GLU A 427 20.79 12.97 10.10
CA GLU A 427 20.84 13.39 8.70
C GLU A 427 20.28 12.27 7.81
N VAL A 428 20.18 12.55 6.51
CA VAL A 428 19.82 11.51 5.54
C VAL A 428 20.98 10.52 5.38
N ILE A 429 20.73 9.25 5.69
CA ILE A 429 21.66 8.15 5.39
C ILE A 429 21.29 7.58 4.02
N SER A 430 22.16 7.80 3.03
CA SER A 430 21.92 7.40 1.64
C SER A 430 21.67 5.90 1.48
N GLN A 431 20.97 5.50 0.41
CA GLN A 431 20.70 4.08 0.10
C GLN A 431 21.97 3.22 0.08
N LYS A 432 23.06 3.74 -0.49
CA LYS A 432 24.36 3.06 -0.52
C LYS A 432 24.95 2.91 0.88
N SER A 433 24.80 3.91 1.74
CA SER A 433 25.24 3.86 3.12
C SER A 433 24.39 2.91 3.97
N CYS A 434 23.08 2.88 3.77
CA CYS A 434 22.19 1.87 4.34
C CYS A 434 22.65 0.45 3.93
N ALA A 435 22.97 0.22 2.66
CA ALA A 435 23.51 -1.07 2.20
C ALA A 435 24.83 -1.45 2.89
N LYS A 436 25.71 -0.49 3.18
CA LYS A 436 26.92 -0.75 3.98
C LYS A 436 26.61 -1.12 5.42
N LEU A 437 25.69 -0.40 6.07
CA LEU A 437 25.27 -0.67 7.44
C LEU A 437 24.60 -2.04 7.56
N ILE A 438 23.71 -2.39 6.62
CA ILE A 438 23.10 -3.73 6.54
C ILE A 438 24.17 -4.80 6.31
N GLY A 439 25.13 -4.57 5.41
CA GLY A 439 26.24 -5.50 5.20
C GLY A 439 27.06 -5.74 6.46
N ARG A 440 27.39 -4.69 7.22
CA ARG A 440 28.09 -4.81 8.52
C ARG A 440 27.26 -5.56 9.55
N CYS A 441 25.99 -5.19 9.68
CA CYS A 441 25.02 -5.87 10.56
C CYS A 441 24.98 -7.39 10.28
N PHE A 442 24.77 -7.77 9.03
CA PHE A 442 24.65 -9.17 8.65
C PHE A 442 25.98 -9.93 8.75
N MET A 443 27.11 -9.29 8.45
CA MET A 443 28.44 -9.87 8.68
C MET A 443 28.66 -10.16 10.16
N GLU A 444 28.35 -9.23 11.05
CA GLU A 444 28.48 -9.40 12.49
C GLU A 444 27.61 -10.56 12.98
N ALA A 445 26.33 -10.57 12.59
CA ALA A 445 25.37 -11.59 13.02
C ALA A 445 25.76 -13.01 12.55
N THR A 446 26.26 -13.13 11.31
CA THR A 446 26.59 -14.44 10.72
C THR A 446 28.05 -14.84 10.86
N LYS A 447 28.90 -13.97 11.45
CA LYS A 447 30.36 -14.13 11.49
C LYS A 447 30.95 -14.36 10.09
N SER A 448 30.51 -13.56 9.12
CA SER A 448 30.96 -13.63 7.72
C SER A 448 32.10 -12.65 7.45
N ASP A 449 32.96 -12.98 6.48
CA ASP A 449 34.16 -12.21 6.15
C ASP A 449 33.87 -10.99 5.25
N ALA A 450 32.79 -11.06 4.47
CA ALA A 450 32.35 -10.01 3.56
C ALA A 450 30.83 -10.06 3.36
N ALA A 451 30.28 -8.99 2.79
CA ALA A 451 28.90 -8.93 2.32
C ALA A 451 28.82 -8.31 0.93
N LEU A 452 27.94 -8.86 0.09
CA LEU A 452 27.50 -8.32 -1.19
C LEU A 452 26.03 -7.94 -1.07
N ILE A 453 25.76 -6.63 -0.98
CA ILE A 453 24.40 -6.12 -0.81
C ILE A 453 23.97 -5.41 -2.09
N SER A 454 23.02 -5.99 -2.84
CA SER A 454 22.53 -5.36 -4.07
C SER A 454 21.68 -4.11 -3.78
N LEU A 455 21.67 -3.16 -4.70
CA LEU A 455 20.88 -1.93 -4.60
C LEU A 455 19.64 -2.00 -5.50
N GLY A 456 18.52 -1.47 -5.03
CA GLY A 456 17.33 -1.21 -5.85
C GLY A 456 17.51 -0.02 -6.80
N LYS A 457 16.99 -0.14 -8.02
CA LYS A 457 16.77 0.96 -8.98
C LYS A 457 15.69 0.54 -9.98
N TRP A 458 15.20 1.44 -10.81
CA TRP A 458 14.39 1.04 -11.95
C TRP A 458 15.29 0.54 -13.09
N ILE A 459 14.94 -0.61 -13.65
CA ILE A 459 15.49 -1.19 -14.87
C ILE A 459 14.31 -1.51 -15.80
N LYS A 460 14.29 -0.87 -16.97
CA LYS A 460 13.34 -1.16 -18.05
C LYS A 460 13.45 -2.64 -18.46
N GLY A 461 12.32 -3.33 -18.56
CA GLY A 461 12.21 -4.75 -18.89
C GLY A 461 12.22 -5.70 -17.71
N ASN A 462 12.50 -5.25 -16.48
CA ASN A 462 12.53 -6.12 -15.30
C ASN A 462 11.16 -6.27 -14.59
N GLY A 463 10.10 -5.64 -15.12
CA GLY A 463 8.75 -5.73 -14.55
C GLY A 463 8.58 -4.95 -13.23
N LYS A 464 7.48 -5.23 -12.51
CA LYS A 464 7.13 -4.50 -11.27
C LYS A 464 7.95 -4.91 -10.03
N GLU A 465 8.50 -6.13 -10.03
CA GLU A 465 9.19 -6.74 -8.89
C GLU A 465 10.71 -6.46 -8.86
N GLN A 466 11.17 -5.48 -9.65
CA GLN A 466 12.55 -4.96 -9.76
C GLN A 466 13.62 -5.72 -8.94
N ASN A 467 14.10 -5.19 -7.81
CA ASN A 467 15.05 -5.88 -6.92
C ASN A 467 14.51 -5.95 -5.50
N MET A 468 13.78 -7.02 -5.18
CA MET A 468 13.25 -7.25 -3.83
C MET A 468 14.30 -7.71 -2.82
N ALA A 469 15.42 -8.25 -3.29
CA ALA A 469 16.46 -8.83 -2.46
C ALA A 469 17.57 -7.83 -2.09
N GLY A 470 17.39 -6.55 -2.41
CA GLY A 470 18.38 -5.49 -2.19
C GLY A 470 17.89 -4.38 -1.27
N VAL A 471 18.79 -3.46 -0.94
CA VAL A 471 18.43 -2.22 -0.24
C VAL A 471 17.83 -1.25 -1.24
N ASN A 472 16.56 -0.90 -1.03
CA ASN A 472 15.79 -0.04 -1.96
C ASN A 472 15.66 1.40 -1.46
N GLY A 473 15.69 1.61 -0.14
CA GLY A 473 15.43 2.90 0.49
C GLY A 473 16.64 3.56 1.15
N LYS A 474 16.37 4.67 1.82
CA LYS A 474 17.31 5.46 2.63
C LYS A 474 16.65 5.81 3.96
N LEU A 475 17.44 6.20 4.95
CA LEU A 475 16.91 6.71 6.23
C LEU A 475 16.95 8.23 6.24
N TYR A 476 15.91 8.88 6.77
CA TYR A 476 15.83 10.33 6.93
C TYR A 476 16.24 10.73 8.34
N ALA A 477 16.44 12.03 8.61
CA ALA A 477 16.77 12.52 9.94
C ALA A 477 15.54 12.47 10.87
N GLN A 478 15.42 11.41 11.66
CA GLN A 478 14.28 11.18 12.56
C GLN A 478 14.58 10.09 13.59
N ASP A 479 13.65 9.85 14.50
CA ASP A 479 13.64 8.64 15.31
C ASP A 479 13.39 7.42 14.41
N ILE A 480 14.21 6.39 14.54
CA ILE A 480 14.20 5.18 13.72
C ILE A 480 13.56 4.05 14.51
N THR A 481 12.48 3.52 13.94
CA THR A 481 11.66 2.43 14.48
C THR A 481 11.92 1.14 13.70
N GLU A 482 11.29 0.03 14.13
CA GLU A 482 11.34 -1.24 13.39
C GLU A 482 10.81 -1.09 11.95
N SER A 483 9.76 -0.30 11.76
CA SER A 483 9.17 -0.03 10.44
C SER A 483 10.14 0.70 9.52
N ASP A 484 10.90 1.65 10.07
CA ASP A 484 11.92 2.41 9.33
C ASP A 484 13.08 1.50 8.90
N ILE A 485 13.55 0.63 9.79
CA ILE A 485 14.55 -0.38 9.45
C ILE A 485 14.02 -1.29 8.35
N CYS A 486 12.77 -1.76 8.46
CA CYS A 486 12.16 -2.62 7.45
C CYS A 486 12.12 -1.97 6.05
N SER A 487 11.99 -0.65 5.98
CA SER A 487 11.99 0.08 4.70
C SER A 487 13.33 0.00 3.93
N ILE A 488 14.42 -0.36 4.60
CA ILE A 488 15.74 -0.52 3.99
C ILE A 488 16.26 -1.96 4.04
N LEU A 489 15.59 -2.86 4.75
CA LEU A 489 16.11 -4.19 5.09
C LEU A 489 15.76 -5.23 3.99
N PRO A 490 16.75 -5.86 3.34
CA PRO A 490 16.49 -6.82 2.26
C PRO A 490 15.73 -8.10 2.67
N THR A 491 15.69 -8.41 3.96
CA THR A 491 15.03 -9.60 4.52
C THR A 491 13.62 -9.31 5.06
N GLY A 492 13.17 -8.05 4.97
CA GLY A 492 11.91 -7.64 5.59
C GLY A 492 11.83 -8.01 7.07
N TRP A 493 10.65 -8.37 7.57
CA TRP A 493 10.46 -8.72 8.98
C TRP A 493 10.96 -10.12 9.34
N TYR A 494 10.83 -11.09 8.43
CA TYR A 494 10.85 -12.50 8.79
C TYR A 494 11.93 -13.33 8.10
N ASP A 495 12.47 -12.88 6.97
CA ASP A 495 13.44 -13.69 6.24
C ASP A 495 14.77 -13.76 6.98
N THR A 496 15.46 -14.88 6.76
CA THR A 496 16.76 -15.15 7.35
C THR A 496 17.90 -14.72 6.45
N ILE A 497 19.01 -14.34 7.07
CA ILE A 497 20.22 -13.89 6.35
C ILE A 497 20.81 -15.07 5.56
N GLN A 498 21.04 -14.87 4.27
CA GLN A 498 21.64 -15.87 3.38
C GLN A 498 23.16 -15.67 3.26
N THR A 499 23.89 -16.78 3.22
CA THR A 499 25.36 -16.80 3.09
C THR A 499 25.81 -17.74 1.98
N VAL A 500 27.00 -17.52 1.45
CA VAL A 500 27.61 -18.35 0.38
C VAL A 500 29.13 -18.41 0.58
N GLN A 501 29.76 -19.49 0.10
CA GLN A 501 31.22 -19.61 0.08
C GLN A 501 31.73 -19.13 -1.29
N LEU A 502 32.58 -18.09 -1.31
CA LEU A 502 33.11 -17.51 -2.54
C LEU A 502 34.61 -17.22 -2.42
N SER A 503 35.35 -17.46 -3.49
CA SER A 503 36.73 -16.99 -3.64
C SER A 503 36.79 -15.47 -3.81
N GLY A 504 37.93 -14.87 -3.47
CA GLY A 504 38.15 -13.44 -3.73
C GLY A 504 38.04 -13.05 -5.21
N ARG A 505 38.28 -13.98 -6.14
CA ARG A 505 38.02 -13.81 -7.58
C ARG A 505 36.52 -13.72 -7.87
N GLU A 506 35.72 -14.65 -7.34
CA GLU A 506 34.27 -14.68 -7.54
C GLU A 506 33.59 -13.43 -6.95
N ILE A 507 33.98 -13.00 -5.75
CA ILE A 507 33.45 -11.78 -5.13
C ILE A 507 33.72 -10.56 -6.03
N LYS A 508 34.94 -10.42 -6.54
CA LYS A 508 35.31 -9.30 -7.45
C LYS A 508 34.55 -9.38 -8.77
N GLN A 509 34.26 -10.58 -9.26
CA GLN A 509 33.51 -10.79 -10.49
C GLN A 509 32.04 -10.40 -10.30
N LEU A 510 31.39 -10.88 -9.23
CA LEU A 510 30.01 -10.49 -8.88
C LEU A 510 29.87 -8.97 -8.69
N CYS A 511 30.84 -8.30 -8.07
CA CYS A 511 30.85 -6.83 -7.96
C CYS A 511 30.86 -6.10 -9.31
N LYS A 512 31.48 -6.69 -10.33
CA LYS A 512 31.52 -6.11 -11.68
C LYS A 512 30.24 -6.41 -12.44
N ASP A 513 29.76 -7.64 -12.32
CA ASP A 513 28.60 -8.13 -13.09
C ASP A 513 27.30 -7.55 -12.53
N GLY A 514 27.20 -7.43 -11.20
CA GLY A 514 25.97 -7.05 -10.51
C GLY A 514 25.02 -8.24 -10.34
N TYR A 515 23.83 -7.95 -9.81
CA TYR A 515 22.76 -8.92 -9.62
C TYR A 515 21.71 -8.80 -10.72
N ASP A 516 21.45 -9.88 -11.46
CA ASP A 516 20.35 -9.95 -12.42
C ASP A 516 19.12 -10.60 -11.79
N ALA A 517 18.24 -9.77 -11.20
CA ALA A 517 17.04 -10.27 -10.52
C ALA A 517 16.03 -10.89 -11.49
N ALA A 518 15.94 -10.36 -12.71
CA ALA A 518 14.91 -10.71 -13.69
C ALA A 518 15.40 -11.67 -14.79
N GLY A 519 16.70 -11.96 -14.85
CA GLY A 519 17.30 -12.79 -15.90
C GLY A 519 17.35 -12.10 -17.26
N THR A 520 17.37 -10.76 -17.30
CA THR A 520 17.32 -9.96 -18.54
C THR A 520 18.71 -9.55 -19.05
N GLY A 521 19.76 -9.85 -18.29
CA GLY A 521 21.12 -9.36 -18.50
C GLY A 521 21.37 -7.95 -17.94
N ASN A 522 20.34 -7.27 -17.43
CA ASN A 522 20.46 -5.94 -16.84
C ASN A 522 20.56 -6.02 -15.32
N THR A 523 21.66 -5.50 -14.76
CA THR A 523 22.01 -5.80 -13.38
C THR A 523 21.89 -4.63 -12.40
N TYR A 524 21.64 -5.00 -11.15
CA TYR A 524 21.67 -4.17 -9.97
C TYR A 524 23.07 -4.17 -9.36
N PRO A 525 23.66 -3.00 -9.06
CA PRO A 525 25.00 -2.96 -8.51
C PRO A 525 25.04 -3.50 -7.09
N TYR A 526 26.13 -4.19 -6.73
CA TYR A 526 26.41 -4.56 -5.36
C TYR A 526 27.20 -3.47 -4.63
N VAL A 527 26.96 -3.37 -3.32
CA VAL A 527 27.83 -2.75 -2.35
C VAL A 527 28.61 -3.85 -1.64
N LEU A 528 29.93 -3.85 -1.84
CA LEU A 528 30.85 -4.74 -1.14
C LEU A 528 31.22 -4.15 0.23
N VAL A 529 30.99 -4.92 1.28
CA VAL A 529 31.43 -4.67 2.66
C VAL A 529 32.42 -5.77 3.04
N LYS A 530 33.53 -5.41 3.69
CA LYS A 530 34.59 -6.34 4.08
C LYS A 530 35.50 -5.73 5.14
N ASP A 531 36.00 -6.56 6.04
CA ASP A 531 36.92 -6.10 7.10
C ASP A 531 38.39 -6.17 6.69
N LYS A 532 38.70 -7.01 5.69
CA LYS A 532 40.07 -7.28 5.23
C LYS A 532 40.21 -7.12 3.72
N LYS A 533 41.44 -7.21 3.21
CA LYS A 533 41.70 -7.26 1.78
C LYS A 533 41.34 -8.67 1.26
N LEU A 534 40.71 -8.73 0.08
CA LEU A 534 40.35 -9.99 -0.57
C LEU A 534 41.49 -10.48 -1.47
N GLU A 535 42.08 -11.60 -1.07
CA GLU A 535 43.06 -12.34 -1.86
C GLU A 535 42.36 -13.26 -2.86
N ALA A 536 42.91 -13.37 -4.07
CA ALA A 536 42.22 -13.93 -5.23
C ALA A 536 41.70 -15.36 -5.01
N ASP A 537 42.53 -16.21 -4.42
CA ASP A 537 42.32 -17.67 -4.36
C ASP A 537 41.85 -18.14 -2.98
N GLN A 538 41.71 -17.22 -2.03
CA GLN A 538 41.16 -17.53 -0.71
C GLN A 538 39.63 -17.56 -0.78
N THR A 539 39.04 -18.57 -0.15
CA THR A 539 37.59 -18.69 0.05
C THR A 539 37.15 -17.93 1.31
N TYR A 540 36.02 -17.26 1.20
CA TYR A 540 35.41 -16.44 2.23
C TYR A 540 33.95 -16.85 2.43
N LYS A 541 33.48 -16.76 3.68
CA LYS A 541 32.04 -16.79 3.96
C LYS A 541 31.47 -15.41 3.68
N VAL A 542 30.51 -15.33 2.76
CA VAL A 542 29.98 -14.06 2.25
C VAL A 542 28.48 -13.99 2.50
N VAL A 543 28.00 -12.92 3.13
CA VAL A 543 26.58 -12.57 3.13
C VAL A 543 26.19 -12.10 1.73
N ILE A 544 25.06 -12.55 1.20
CA ILE A 544 24.61 -12.13 -0.13
C ILE A 544 23.13 -11.75 -0.11
N CYS A 545 22.84 -10.52 -0.54
CA CYS A 545 21.50 -9.99 -0.71
C CYS A 545 21.26 -9.68 -2.19
N GLY A 546 20.44 -10.53 -2.84
CA GLY A 546 20.26 -10.60 -4.28
C GLY A 546 21.26 -11.57 -4.90
N ALA A 547 21.01 -12.87 -4.82
CA ALA A 547 21.89 -13.91 -5.35
C ALA A 547 21.34 -14.48 -6.68
N GLY A 548 22.23 -14.73 -7.63
CA GLY A 548 21.88 -15.47 -8.86
C GLY A 548 21.54 -16.93 -8.55
N LYS A 549 20.72 -17.55 -9.43
CA LYS A 549 20.23 -18.93 -9.27
C LYS A 549 21.35 -19.98 -9.30
N GLU A 550 22.50 -19.62 -9.84
CA GLU A 550 23.70 -20.45 -9.92
C GLU A 550 24.45 -20.58 -8.59
N LEU A 551 24.16 -19.71 -7.61
CA LEU A 551 24.82 -19.74 -6.31
C LEU A 551 24.11 -20.70 -5.36
N THR A 552 24.87 -21.58 -4.72
CA THR A 552 24.34 -22.44 -3.64
C THR A 552 24.37 -21.68 -2.33
N LEU A 553 23.20 -21.27 -1.87
CA LEU A 553 23.04 -20.51 -0.64
C LEU A 553 22.95 -21.41 0.59
N ASN A 554 23.46 -20.90 1.70
CA ASN A 554 23.29 -21.45 3.04
C ASN A 554 22.48 -20.47 3.88
N ASP A 555 21.31 -20.93 4.33
CA ASP A 555 20.49 -20.23 5.30
C ASP A 555 21.21 -20.19 6.66
N SER A 556 21.38 -19.01 7.23
CA SER A 556 21.99 -18.86 8.56
C SER A 556 21.05 -19.22 9.70
N GLY A 557 19.73 -19.27 9.46
CA GLY A 557 18.70 -19.38 10.48
C GLY A 557 18.50 -18.10 11.33
N ILE A 558 19.23 -17.03 11.02
CA ILE A 558 19.18 -15.76 11.75
C ILE A 558 18.21 -14.81 11.04
N VAL A 559 17.12 -14.44 11.70
CA VAL A 559 16.15 -13.44 11.20
C VAL A 559 16.84 -12.08 11.07
N GLY A 560 16.81 -11.51 9.87
CA GLY A 560 17.53 -10.28 9.56
C GLY A 560 17.02 -9.07 10.33
N MET A 561 15.72 -9.00 10.63
CA MET A 561 15.13 -7.94 11.45
C MET A 561 15.70 -7.93 12.88
N ASN A 562 15.78 -9.10 13.52
CA ASN A 562 16.35 -9.21 14.87
C ASN A 562 17.81 -8.74 14.89
N ALA A 563 18.61 -9.19 13.93
CA ALA A 563 19.99 -8.75 13.78
C ALA A 563 20.09 -7.23 13.57
N ALA A 564 19.21 -6.66 12.75
CA ALA A 564 19.17 -5.22 12.50
C ALA A 564 18.80 -4.43 13.77
N LYS A 565 17.78 -4.83 14.53
CA LYS A 565 17.42 -4.19 15.80
C LYS A 565 18.59 -4.18 16.78
N ASP A 566 19.25 -5.33 16.94
CA ASP A 566 20.43 -5.46 17.81
C ASP A 566 21.61 -4.61 17.33
N PHE A 567 21.81 -4.49 16.02
CA PHE A 567 22.89 -3.69 15.44
C PHE A 567 22.62 -2.18 15.58
N PHE A 568 21.44 -1.73 15.19
CA PHE A 568 21.08 -0.30 15.17
C PHE A 568 20.91 0.28 16.59
N SER A 569 20.46 -0.52 17.56
CA SER A 569 20.34 -0.08 18.97
C SER A 569 21.68 0.24 19.65
N LYS A 570 22.81 -0.19 19.08
CA LYS A 570 24.16 0.19 19.56
C LYS A 570 24.47 1.66 19.32
N PHE A 571 23.76 2.31 18.41
CA PHE A 571 23.92 3.72 18.08
C PHE A 571 22.93 4.53 18.90
N LYS A 572 23.43 5.41 19.77
CA LYS A 572 22.57 6.43 20.39
C LYS A 572 22.01 7.38 19.31
N THR A 573 22.87 7.75 18.37
CA THR A 573 22.53 8.50 17.16
C THR A 573 23.31 7.92 15.99
N LEU A 574 22.73 7.92 14.80
CA LEU A 574 23.32 7.41 13.57
C LEU A 574 23.50 8.54 12.53
N SER A 575 24.68 8.61 11.92
CA SER A 575 25.06 9.58 10.90
C SER A 575 25.82 8.91 9.75
N GLU A 576 26.05 9.61 8.64
CA GLU A 576 26.90 9.14 7.54
C GLU A 576 28.35 8.91 7.99
N ALA A 577 28.78 9.53 9.10
CA ALA A 577 30.10 9.31 9.66
C ALA A 577 30.27 7.91 10.25
N ASP A 578 29.19 7.32 10.79
CA ASP A 578 29.19 6.01 11.44
C ASP A 578 29.25 4.84 10.44
N VAL A 579 29.01 5.13 9.15
CA VAL A 579 29.04 4.17 8.05
C VAL A 579 30.47 3.73 7.72
N LYS A 580 31.47 4.54 8.08
CA LYS A 580 32.88 4.40 7.65
C LYS A 580 33.56 3.13 8.12
#